data_AF-A0A0G4MDB0-F1
#
_entry.id   AF-A0A0G4MDB0-F1
#
_cell.length_a   1.000
_cell.length_b   1.000
_cell.length_c   1.000
_cell.angle_alpha   90.00
_cell.angle_beta   90.00
_cell.angle_gamma   90.00
#
_symmetry.space_group_name_H-M   'P 1'
#
loop_
_entity.id
_entity.type
_entity.pdbx_description
1 polymer ?
#
loop_
_entity_poly.entity_id
_entity_poly.type
_entity_poly.pdbx_seq_one_letter_code
_entity_poly.pdbx_strand_id
1 'polypeptide(L)'
;MKVAATLLSLAGAVAATTIAEINGNKFLSPLQGQNVTAVEGLVLAKGPNGVWIRSTVPDDDDLTSEALLTEKHKLTSLSKHSLPATERYSYVFDGNAQQLDHMLISPSLVNDKAKLEHIHVSSWRRFADVVSDHDPAVGRLNVCGC
;
A
#
# COMPACT_ATOMS: atom_id res chain seq x y z
N MET A 1 5.33 38.64 18.73
CA MET A 1 5.87 38.07 17.47
C MET A 1 6.12 36.59 17.68
N LYS A 2 5.32 35.70 17.07
CA LYS A 2 5.64 34.26 16.99
C LYS A 2 6.38 34.05 15.68
N VAL A 3 7.67 33.74 15.75
CA VAL A 3 8.46 33.36 14.58
C VAL A 3 8.07 31.92 14.24
N ALA A 4 7.34 31.73 13.14
CA ALA A 4 7.13 30.41 12.57
C ALA A 4 8.41 30.02 11.82
N ALA A 5 9.15 29.05 12.35
CA ALA A 5 10.26 28.44 11.64
C ALA A 5 9.69 27.51 10.56
N THR A 6 9.69 27.96 9.31
CA THR A 6 9.38 27.10 8.17
C THR A 6 10.58 26.17 7.94
N LEU A 7 10.48 24.93 8.39
CA LEU A 7 11.43 23.88 8.00
C LEU A 7 11.25 23.62 6.50
N LEU A 8 12.23 24.05 5.70
CA LEU A 8 12.36 23.61 4.32
C LEU A 8 12.88 22.16 4.36
N SER A 9 12.00 21.18 4.19
CA SER A 9 12.43 19.80 3.96
C SER A 9 13.11 19.74 2.59
N LEU A 10 14.43 19.58 2.54
CA LEU A 10 15.09 19.12 1.31
C LEU A 10 14.56 17.71 1.04
N ALA A 11 13.70 17.56 0.04
CA ALA A 11 13.35 16.25 -0.49
C ALA A 11 14.60 15.67 -1.15
N GLY A 12 15.36 14.88 -0.40
CA GLY A 12 16.49 14.12 -0.92
C GLY A 12 16.01 13.15 -1.99
N ALA A 13 16.76 13.05 -3.10
CA ALA A 13 16.56 11.98 -4.07
C ALA A 13 17.46 10.80 -3.67
N VAL A 14 16.86 9.60 -3.59
CA VAL A 14 17.59 8.34 -3.39
C VAL A 14 17.63 7.63 -4.75
N ALA A 15 18.81 7.14 -5.13
CA ALA A 15 19.03 6.45 -6.38
C ALA A 15 19.48 5.01 -6.13
N ALA A 16 19.16 4.11 -7.07
CA ALA A 16 19.65 2.74 -7.11
C ALA A 16 19.33 1.91 -5.85
N THR A 17 18.10 2.04 -5.36
CA THR A 17 17.58 1.24 -4.24
C THR A 17 16.79 0.04 -4.79
N THR A 18 16.85 -1.10 -4.10
CA THR A 18 16.12 -2.31 -4.51
C THR A 18 14.61 -2.15 -4.27
N ILE A 19 13.78 -2.95 -4.93
CA ILE A 19 12.33 -2.90 -4.71
C ILE A 19 11.97 -3.22 -3.26
N ALA A 20 12.64 -4.20 -2.64
CA ALA A 20 12.48 -4.52 -1.23
C ALA A 20 12.81 -3.33 -0.31
N GLU A 21 13.88 -2.57 -0.58
CA GLU A 21 14.22 -1.36 0.20
C GLU A 21 13.20 -0.23 0.04
N ILE A 22 12.61 -0.09 -1.15
CA ILE A 22 11.52 0.89 -1.38
C ILE A 22 10.32 0.54 -0.53
N ASN A 23 9.91 -0.73 -0.51
CA ASN A 23 8.78 -1.17 0.29
C ASN A 23 9.10 -1.10 1.79
N GLY A 24 10.25 -1.65 2.19
CA GLY A 24 10.63 -1.89 3.57
C GLY A 24 9.72 -2.92 4.27
N ASN A 25 10.08 -3.30 5.49
CA ASN A 25 9.31 -4.24 6.31
C ASN A 25 8.31 -3.54 7.26
N LYS A 26 7.87 -2.33 6.91
CA LYS A 26 6.96 -1.52 7.72
C LYS A 26 5.78 -1.05 6.87
N PHE A 27 4.71 -0.62 7.55
CA PHE A 27 3.50 -0.13 6.89
C PHE A 27 3.75 1.01 5.88
N LEU A 28 4.69 1.90 6.18
CA LEU A 28 5.08 2.97 5.28
C LEU A 28 6.51 2.72 4.83
N SER A 29 6.72 2.90 3.52
CA SER A 29 8.04 2.94 2.91
C SER A 29 8.99 3.81 3.75
N PRO A 30 10.21 3.33 4.04
CA PRO A 30 11.24 4.16 4.68
C PRO A 30 11.63 5.38 3.83
N LEU A 31 11.29 5.35 2.53
CA LEU A 31 11.52 6.41 1.56
C LEU A 31 10.28 7.27 1.30
N GLN A 32 9.24 7.18 2.16
CA GLN A 32 8.04 7.98 2.01
C GLN A 32 8.37 9.48 1.91
N GLY A 33 7.84 10.13 0.86
CA GLY A 33 8.05 11.55 0.61
C GLY A 33 9.36 11.89 -0.10
N GLN A 34 10.21 10.90 -0.39
CA GLN A 34 11.43 11.07 -1.16
C GLN A 34 11.21 10.71 -2.63
N ASN A 35 12.05 11.27 -3.51
CA ASN A 35 12.09 10.85 -4.91
C ASN A 35 13.00 9.64 -5.03
N VAL A 36 12.45 8.50 -5.45
CA VAL A 36 13.22 7.29 -5.76
C VAL A 36 13.45 7.23 -7.26
N THR A 37 14.72 7.08 -7.66
CA THR A 37 15.15 7.06 -9.06
C THR A 37 16.03 5.85 -9.35
N ALA A 38 16.20 5.51 -10.64
CA ALA A 38 17.00 4.36 -11.08
C ALA A 38 16.56 3.01 -10.46
N VAL A 39 15.23 2.80 -10.36
CA VAL A 39 14.66 1.51 -9.95
C VAL A 39 14.69 0.57 -11.14
N GLU A 40 15.35 -0.57 -10.98
CA GLU A 40 15.44 -1.62 -11.99
C GLU A 40 14.58 -2.84 -11.59
N GLY A 41 14.11 -3.58 -12.58
CA GLY A 41 13.29 -4.76 -12.37
C GLY A 41 12.57 -5.21 -13.64
N LEU A 42 11.92 -6.37 -13.56
CA LEU A 42 11.12 -6.94 -14.63
C LEU A 42 9.75 -6.27 -14.68
N VAL A 43 9.42 -5.63 -15.80
CA VAL A 43 8.07 -5.11 -16.05
C VAL A 43 7.14 -6.27 -16.38
N LEU A 44 6.23 -6.58 -15.47
CA LEU A 44 5.24 -7.66 -15.62
C LEU A 44 4.03 -7.22 -16.44
N ALA A 45 3.63 -5.95 -16.30
CA ALA A 45 2.54 -5.36 -17.04
C ALA A 45 2.75 -3.85 -17.20
N LYS A 46 2.23 -3.31 -18.31
CA LYS A 46 2.19 -1.87 -18.58
C LYS A 46 0.74 -1.44 -18.78
N GLY A 47 0.30 -0.49 -17.97
CA GLY A 47 -0.95 0.23 -18.16
C GLY A 47 -0.72 1.58 -18.84
N PRO A 48 -1.81 2.28 -19.22
CA PRO A 48 -1.73 3.65 -19.74
C PRO A 48 -1.09 4.63 -18.73
N ASN A 49 -1.16 4.31 -17.43
CA ASN A 49 -0.79 5.21 -16.36
C ASN A 49 0.32 4.67 -15.48
N GLY A 50 0.93 3.53 -15.79
CA GLY A 50 1.82 2.89 -14.85
C GLY A 50 2.46 1.61 -15.34
N VAL A 51 3.41 1.12 -14.58
CA VAL A 51 3.98 -0.23 -14.76
C VAL A 51 3.96 -0.98 -13.44
N TRP A 52 3.67 -2.28 -13.54
CA TRP A 52 3.93 -3.25 -12.50
C TRP A 52 5.33 -3.78 -12.73
N ILE A 53 6.21 -3.56 -11.77
CA ILE A 53 7.61 -3.98 -11.82
C ILE A 53 7.87 -4.91 -10.65
N ARG A 54 8.62 -5.97 -10.89
CA ARG A 54 9.07 -6.91 -9.85
C ARG A 54 10.60 -7.00 -9.87
N SER A 55 11.20 -7.20 -8.70
CA SER A 55 12.64 -7.47 -8.62
C SER A 55 12.99 -8.75 -9.37
N THR A 56 14.13 -8.73 -10.07
CA THR A 56 14.73 -9.92 -10.67
C THR A 56 15.69 -10.64 -9.73
N VAL A 57 16.01 -10.03 -8.58
CA VAL A 57 16.82 -10.60 -7.51
C VAL A 57 16.05 -10.38 -6.20
N PRO A 58 15.10 -11.28 -5.87
CA PRO A 58 14.41 -11.25 -4.58
C PRO A 58 15.39 -11.31 -3.41
N ASP A 59 15.05 -10.70 -2.29
CA ASP A 59 15.81 -10.77 -1.04
C ASP A 59 15.49 -11.99 -0.17
N ASP A 60 14.46 -12.76 -0.54
CA ASP A 60 13.90 -13.91 0.18
C ASP A 60 13.49 -13.58 1.64
N ASP A 61 13.11 -12.33 1.92
CA ASP A 61 12.52 -11.91 3.20
C ASP A 61 10.99 -11.89 3.10
N ASP A 62 10.33 -12.80 3.82
CA ASP A 62 8.87 -12.89 3.88
C ASP A 62 8.19 -11.62 4.42
N LEU A 63 8.95 -10.71 5.05
CA LEU A 63 8.45 -9.44 5.59
C LEU A 63 8.53 -8.27 4.61
N THR A 64 9.14 -8.43 3.44
CA THR A 64 9.23 -7.41 2.40
C THR A 64 8.43 -7.82 1.16
N SER A 65 8.29 -6.89 0.21
CA SER A 65 7.64 -7.17 -1.08
C SER A 65 8.60 -6.88 -2.21
N GLU A 66 8.56 -7.77 -3.20
CA GLU A 66 9.38 -7.68 -4.40
C GLU A 66 8.68 -6.99 -5.57
N ALA A 67 7.49 -6.45 -5.35
CA ALA A 67 6.70 -5.80 -6.38
C ALA A 67 6.44 -4.32 -6.08
N LEU A 68 6.44 -3.51 -7.13
CA LEU A 68 5.96 -2.14 -7.11
C LEU A 68 4.96 -1.90 -8.23
N LEU A 69 4.00 -1.04 -7.90
CA LEU A 69 3.13 -0.39 -8.87
C LEU A 69 3.51 1.08 -8.94
N THR A 70 3.95 1.52 -10.11
CA THR A 70 4.22 2.94 -10.38
C THR A 70 3.02 3.55 -11.08
N GLU A 71 2.56 4.73 -10.65
CA GLU A 71 1.37 5.36 -11.26
C GLU A 71 1.55 6.85 -11.50
N LYS A 72 1.31 7.26 -12.75
CA LYS A 72 1.24 8.64 -13.24
C LYS A 72 0.05 9.39 -12.67
N HIS A 73 -1.08 8.72 -12.49
CA HIS A 73 -2.25 9.27 -11.83
C HIS A 73 -2.34 8.65 -10.45
N LYS A 74 -2.25 9.50 -9.42
CA LYS A 74 -2.32 9.09 -8.01
C LYS A 74 -3.60 8.29 -7.79
N LEU A 75 -3.53 6.97 -7.61
CA LEU A 75 -4.67 6.24 -7.07
C LEU A 75 -4.84 6.56 -5.58
N THR A 76 -6.07 6.47 -5.11
CA THR A 76 -6.42 6.66 -3.71
C THR A 76 -6.59 5.31 -3.05
N SER A 77 -5.88 5.08 -1.95
CA SER A 77 -6.10 3.91 -1.10
C SER A 77 -7.48 4.01 -0.44
N LEU A 78 -8.33 3.03 -0.72
CA LEU A 78 -9.70 3.01 -0.23
C LEU A 78 -9.76 2.75 1.28
N SER A 79 -8.85 1.94 1.83
CA SER A 79 -8.70 1.74 3.27
C SER A 79 -8.25 3.02 3.98
N LYS A 80 -7.32 3.79 3.40
CA LYS A 80 -6.92 5.11 3.94
C LYS A 80 -8.06 6.13 3.91
N HIS A 81 -8.88 6.09 2.87
CA HIS A 81 -10.04 6.98 2.69
C HIS A 81 -11.16 6.67 3.68
N SER A 82 -11.49 5.39 3.87
CA SER A 82 -12.75 5.00 4.50
C SER A 82 -12.66 4.29 5.85
N LEU A 83 -11.47 3.87 6.29
CA LEU A 83 -11.26 3.18 7.56
C LEU A 83 -10.37 3.97 8.53
N PRO A 84 -10.62 3.89 9.84
CA PRO A 84 -9.66 4.35 10.86
C PRO A 84 -8.39 3.49 10.81
N ALA A 85 -7.25 4.04 11.24
CA ALA A 85 -5.95 3.36 11.11
C ALA A 85 -5.89 1.98 11.79
N THR A 86 -6.63 1.78 12.89
CA THR A 86 -6.69 0.52 13.64
C THR A 86 -7.41 -0.62 12.92
N GLU A 87 -8.21 -0.31 11.91
CA GLU A 87 -8.98 -1.30 11.13
C GLU A 87 -8.33 -1.59 9.77
N ARG A 88 -7.15 -1.01 9.49
CA ARG A 88 -6.45 -1.19 8.21
C ARG A 88 -5.48 -2.36 8.26
N TYR A 89 -5.96 -3.53 8.64
CA TYR A 89 -5.17 -4.76 8.57
C TYR A 89 -5.97 -5.85 7.87
N SER A 90 -5.27 -6.76 7.23
CA SER A 90 -5.86 -7.95 6.61
C SER A 90 -5.15 -9.23 7.06
N TYR A 91 -4.06 -9.10 7.81
CA TYR A 91 -3.24 -10.22 8.24
C TYR A 91 -2.72 -9.98 9.66
N VAL A 92 -2.66 -11.03 10.47
CA VAL A 92 -2.04 -10.99 11.80
C VAL A 92 -0.99 -12.10 11.89
N PHE A 93 0.26 -11.71 12.11
CA PHE A 93 1.39 -12.63 12.24
C PHE A 93 2.20 -12.33 13.48
N ASP A 94 2.40 -13.35 14.32
CA ASP A 94 3.16 -13.26 15.57
C ASP A 94 2.73 -12.06 16.44
N GLY A 95 1.41 -11.86 16.54
CA GLY A 95 0.81 -10.74 17.28
C GLY A 95 0.88 -9.37 16.61
N ASN A 96 1.42 -9.27 15.39
CA ASN A 96 1.50 -8.02 14.63
C ASN A 96 0.41 -7.96 13.55
N ALA A 97 -0.44 -6.93 13.61
CA ALA A 97 -1.43 -6.65 12.57
C ALA A 97 -0.76 -5.92 11.38
N GLN A 98 -0.96 -6.43 10.18
CA GLN A 98 -0.32 -5.96 8.96
C GLN A 98 -1.36 -5.59 7.89
N GLN A 99 -1.10 -4.49 7.18
CA GLN A 99 -1.87 -4.12 6.00
C GLN A 99 -1.15 -4.65 4.76
N LEU A 100 -1.56 -5.81 4.26
CA LEU A 100 -0.96 -6.41 3.07
C LEU A 100 -1.87 -6.28 1.84
N ASP A 101 -3.18 -6.25 2.06
CA ASP A 101 -4.16 -6.16 0.98
C ASP A 101 -4.64 -4.73 0.79
N HIS A 102 -4.42 -4.21 -0.41
CA HIS A 102 -4.78 -2.84 -0.77
C HIS A 102 -5.79 -2.83 -1.91
N MET A 103 -6.86 -2.05 -1.75
CA MET A 103 -7.73 -1.65 -2.85
C MET A 103 -7.44 -0.20 -3.20
N LEU A 104 -6.99 0.02 -4.44
CA LEU A 104 -6.67 1.32 -4.98
C LEU A 104 -7.77 1.73 -5.98
N ILE A 105 -8.27 2.96 -5.86
CA ILE A 105 -9.33 3.48 -6.73
C ILE A 105 -8.91 4.78 -7.41
N SER A 106 -9.47 5.03 -8.60
CA SER A 106 -9.25 6.30 -9.29
C SER A 106 -9.80 7.47 -8.47
N PRO A 107 -9.15 8.65 -8.46
CA PRO A 107 -9.64 9.82 -7.74
C PRO A 107 -11.08 10.23 -8.06
N SER A 108 -11.54 9.97 -9.29
CA SER A 108 -12.93 10.24 -9.72
C SER A 108 -13.99 9.42 -8.97
N LEU A 109 -13.60 8.30 -8.35
CA LEU A 109 -14.49 7.45 -7.56
C LEU A 109 -14.49 7.82 -6.07
N VAL A 110 -13.65 8.77 -5.64
CA VAL A 110 -13.53 9.17 -4.23
C VAL A 110 -14.73 10.04 -3.85
N ASN A 111 -15.61 9.46 -3.03
CA ASN A 111 -16.74 10.14 -2.40
C ASN A 111 -17.14 9.39 -1.12
N ASP A 112 -18.14 9.90 -0.41
CA ASP A 112 -18.58 9.31 0.86
C ASP A 112 -19.19 7.92 0.73
N LYS A 113 -19.63 7.51 -0.47
CA LYS A 113 -20.17 6.17 -0.75
C LYS A 113 -19.07 5.14 -1.04
N ALA A 114 -17.86 5.59 -1.39
CA ALA A 114 -16.70 4.72 -1.57
C ALA A 114 -16.22 4.24 -0.21
N LYS A 115 -16.46 2.97 0.09
CA LYS A 115 -16.14 2.33 1.37
C LYS A 115 -15.40 1.02 1.16
N LEU A 116 -14.54 0.67 2.10
CA LEU A 116 -13.92 -0.65 2.21
C LEU A 116 -14.11 -1.15 3.63
N GLU A 117 -14.29 -2.46 3.76
CA GLU A 117 -14.23 -3.18 5.02
C GLU A 117 -13.31 -4.38 4.87
N HIS A 118 -12.38 -4.55 5.82
CA HIS A 118 -11.72 -5.83 6.04
C HIS A 118 -12.63 -6.66 6.94
N ILE A 119 -13.07 -7.82 6.46
CA ILE A 119 -13.94 -8.69 7.24
C ILE A 119 -13.02 -9.59 8.05
N HIS A 120 -12.85 -9.27 9.34
CA HIS A 120 -11.88 -9.94 10.24
C HIS A 120 -12.27 -11.37 10.66
N VAL A 121 -12.73 -12.17 9.70
CA VAL A 121 -13.22 -13.52 9.89
C VAL A 121 -12.09 -14.53 10.04
N SER A 122 -10.87 -14.23 9.58
CA SER A 122 -9.69 -15.08 9.71
C SER A 122 -8.88 -14.70 10.95
N SER A 123 -8.66 -13.39 11.18
CA SER A 123 -7.81 -12.90 12.27
C SER A 123 -8.28 -13.27 13.69
N TRP A 124 -9.59 -13.43 13.90
CA TRP A 124 -10.17 -13.68 15.23
C TRP A 124 -10.70 -15.11 15.41
N ARG A 125 -10.31 -16.05 14.54
CA ARG A 125 -10.64 -17.48 14.66
C ARG A 125 -9.56 -18.23 15.42
N ARG A 126 -9.92 -19.43 15.87
CA ARG A 126 -8.92 -20.42 16.29
C ARG A 126 -8.15 -20.89 15.06
N PHE A 127 -6.88 -21.21 15.24
CA PHE A 127 -6.01 -21.66 14.14
C PHE A 127 -6.56 -22.88 13.37
N ALA A 128 -7.32 -23.77 14.03
CA ALA A 128 -7.93 -24.92 13.36
C ALA A 128 -9.12 -24.56 12.44
N ASP A 129 -9.66 -23.34 12.58
CA ASP A 129 -10.88 -22.89 11.89
C ASP A 129 -10.59 -21.84 10.80
N VAL A 130 -9.34 -21.39 10.66
CA VAL A 130 -8.94 -20.45 9.58
C VAL A 130 -8.85 -21.19 8.25
N VAL A 131 -9.51 -20.64 7.25
CA VAL A 131 -9.49 -21.14 5.85
C VAL A 131 -8.50 -20.34 5.00
N SER A 132 -8.19 -19.12 5.43
CA SER A 132 -7.24 -18.19 4.84
C SER A 132 -6.46 -17.54 5.97
N ASP A 133 -5.17 -17.34 5.78
CA ASP A 133 -4.32 -16.54 6.67
C ASP A 133 -4.63 -15.04 6.55
N HIS A 134 -5.14 -14.61 5.39
CA HIS A 134 -5.66 -13.26 5.20
C HIS A 134 -7.18 -13.14 5.45
N ASP A 135 -7.60 -11.98 5.92
CA ASP A 135 -8.98 -11.51 5.97
C ASP A 135 -9.43 -10.98 4.60
N PRO A 136 -10.62 -11.33 4.10
CA PRO A 136 -11.13 -10.79 2.85
C PRO A 136 -11.46 -9.30 2.98
N ALA A 137 -11.14 -8.53 1.93
CA ALA A 137 -11.50 -7.12 1.81
C ALA A 137 -12.67 -6.92 0.84
N VAL A 138 -13.70 -6.20 1.25
CA VAL A 138 -14.88 -5.89 0.43
C VAL A 138 -14.98 -4.39 0.18
N GLY A 139 -14.96 -4.00 -1.09
CA GLY A 139 -15.13 -2.62 -1.52
C GLY A 139 -16.54 -2.35 -2.05
N ARG A 140 -17.12 -1.22 -1.65
CA ARG A 140 -18.35 -0.68 -2.25
C ARG A 140 -18.04 0.63 -2.94
N LEU A 141 -18.34 0.69 -4.24
CA LEU A 141 -18.11 1.86 -5.08
C LEU A 141 -19.42 2.26 -5.76
N ASN A 142 -19.67 3.57 -5.83
CA ASN A 142 -20.71 4.09 -6.70
C ASN A 142 -20.10 4.36 -8.08
N VAL A 143 -20.27 3.42 -9.01
CA VAL A 143 -19.75 3.52 -10.39
C VAL A 143 -20.72 4.23 -11.33
N CYS A 144 -21.96 4.45 -10.90
CA CYS A 144 -22.93 5.27 -11.61
C CYS A 144 -22.67 6.74 -11.24
N GLY A 145 -21.77 7.37 -11.99
CA GLY A 145 -21.49 8.80 -11.95
C GLY A 145 -22.18 9.52 -13.10
N CYS A 146 -23.49 9.71 -12.97
CA CYS A 146 -24.26 10.83 -13.52
C CYS A 146 -24.96 11.48 -12.34
#